data_AF-A0A7X6J5V4-F1
#
_entry.id   AF-A0A7X6J5V4-F1
#
_cell.length_a   1.000
_cell.length_b   1.000
_cell.length_c   1.000
_cell.angle_alpha   90.00
_cell.angle_beta   90.00
_cell.angle_gamma   90.00
#
_symmetry.space_group_name_H-M   'P 1'
#
loop_
_entity.id
_entity.type
_entity.pdbx_description
1 polymer ?
#
loop_
_entity_poly.entity_id
_entity_poly.type
_entity_poly.pdbx_seq_one_letter_code
_entity_poly.pdbx_strand_id
1 'polypeptide(L)'
;MDALKAAVRRCRAKLDKVNIADISGLEKLVANLPYEGDRLRFINLIAGLKIGLNQIGPDDILDATPGQKLAAFQFGYEGEVLKVVDQPIKPYEREKDIAMAALEAAIQNGIYVNEDLQATNVSPRVRDAFARLQTTMSSYTNIVQIGAGAQICSRYVQMEAEELSSSIAGMLIGHLESVFAALSQFQNWREYCENAYGLHLEPGSIKQLTESAARLVKHLRDIPTVDPAVSDALETVVSWVEDEEQPDKRDVLSLGRTLENIWSAVVKQTLSFAKDTLAATRKLVISAIAGGLLVYAATMVPIIAKIPGAQWIEIAYTYIKSVREKP
;
A
#
# COMPACT_ATOMS: atom_id res chain seq x y z
N MET A 1 -23.20 12.12 21.90
CA MET A 1 -21.81 12.61 22.05
C MET A 1 -21.42 12.85 23.52
N ASP A 2 -22.22 13.58 24.31
CA ASP A 2 -21.85 13.92 25.70
C ASP A 2 -21.80 12.73 26.66
N ALA A 3 -22.69 11.75 26.49
CA ALA A 3 -22.65 10.49 27.23
C ALA A 3 -21.35 9.70 26.99
N LEU A 4 -20.87 9.68 25.74
CA LEU A 4 -19.60 9.04 25.39
C LEU A 4 -18.40 9.82 25.96
N LYS A 5 -18.38 11.15 25.82
CA LYS A 5 -17.33 11.99 26.44
C LYS A 5 -17.26 11.80 27.96
N ALA A 6 -18.40 11.70 28.63
CA ALA A 6 -18.47 11.45 30.07
C ALA A 6 -18.00 10.03 30.44
N ALA A 7 -18.34 9.02 29.63
CA ALA A 7 -17.89 7.65 29.84
C ALA A 7 -16.37 7.50 29.62
N VAL A 8 -15.83 8.09 28.55
CA VAL A 8 -14.38 8.12 28.27
C VAL A 8 -13.62 8.85 29.37
N ARG A 9 -14.11 10.01 29.85
CA ARG A 9 -13.51 10.72 30.98
C ARG A 9 -13.52 9.88 32.26
N ARG A 10 -14.60 9.13 32.52
CA ARG A 10 -14.67 8.20 33.67
C ARG A 10 -13.65 7.07 33.57
N CYS A 11 -13.53 6.45 32.40
CA CYS A 11 -12.56 5.37 32.19
C CYS A 11 -11.12 5.90 32.28
N ARG A 12 -10.85 7.07 31.70
CA ARG A 12 -9.54 7.73 31.79
C ARG A 12 -9.15 8.10 33.22
N ALA A 13 -10.11 8.53 34.05
CA ALA A 13 -9.86 8.85 35.46
C ALA A 13 -9.63 7.60 36.34
N LYS A 14 -9.89 6.40 35.82
CA LYS A 14 -9.80 5.13 36.54
C LYS A 14 -9.08 4.07 35.71
N LEU A 15 -8.02 4.45 34.99
CA LEU A 15 -7.32 3.58 34.04
C LEU A 15 -6.94 2.21 34.66
N ASP A 16 -6.50 2.21 35.92
CA ASP A 16 -6.11 0.99 36.66
C ASP A 16 -7.29 0.12 37.13
N LYS A 17 -8.53 0.59 36.96
CA LYS A 17 -9.76 -0.07 37.41
C LYS A 17 -10.78 -0.27 36.29
N VAL A 18 -10.41 0.06 35.05
CA VAL A 18 -11.27 -0.17 33.89
C VAL A 18 -11.44 -1.68 33.73
N ASN A 19 -12.68 -2.15 33.69
CA ASN A 19 -13.01 -3.56 33.49
C ASN A 19 -13.69 -3.79 32.14
N ILE A 20 -13.97 -5.06 31.82
CA ILE A 20 -14.60 -5.47 30.56
C ILE A 20 -15.98 -4.82 30.38
N ALA A 21 -16.77 -4.64 31.45
CA ALA A 21 -18.11 -4.06 31.37
C ALA A 21 -18.07 -2.57 31.02
N ASP A 22 -17.05 -1.84 31.51
CA ASP A 22 -16.83 -0.44 31.15
C ASP A 22 -16.53 -0.30 29.64
N ILE A 23 -15.72 -1.22 29.10
CA ILE A 23 -15.36 -1.26 27.68
C ILE A 23 -16.56 -1.64 26.80
N SER A 24 -17.31 -2.67 27.15
CA SER A 24 -18.54 -3.03 26.42
C SER A 24 -19.59 -1.91 26.46
N GLY A 25 -19.62 -1.13 27.54
CA GLY A 25 -20.42 0.10 27.62
C GLY A 25 -19.98 1.16 26.62
N LEU A 26 -18.67 1.38 26.47
CA LEU A 26 -18.10 2.29 25.46
C LEU A 26 -18.40 1.82 24.03
N GLU A 27 -18.26 0.52 23.74
CA GLU A 27 -18.55 -0.06 22.41
C GLU A 27 -20.00 0.19 21.99
N LYS A 28 -20.96 -0.05 22.88
CA LYS A 28 -22.37 0.22 22.63
C LYS A 28 -22.64 1.70 22.38
N LEU A 29 -21.95 2.58 23.10
CA LEU A 29 -22.09 4.02 22.91
C LEU A 29 -21.49 4.50 21.58
N VAL A 30 -20.37 3.92 21.14
CA VAL A 30 -19.74 4.23 19.85
C VAL A 30 -20.53 3.68 18.66
N ALA A 31 -21.12 2.49 18.79
CA ALA A 31 -21.97 1.90 17.76
C ALA A 31 -23.21 2.75 17.43
N ASN A 32 -23.67 3.56 18.39
CA ASN A 32 -24.85 4.42 18.27
C ASN A 32 -24.51 5.87 17.83
N LEU A 33 -23.27 6.18 17.48
CA LEU A 33 -22.91 7.52 16.99
C LEU A 33 -23.36 7.71 15.53
N PRO A 34 -24.08 8.80 15.22
CA PRO A 34 -24.26 9.21 13.84
C PRO A 34 -22.94 9.81 13.32
N TYR A 35 -22.53 9.43 12.11
CA TYR A 35 -21.36 9.90 11.34
C TYR A 35 -20.02 9.12 11.52
N GLU A 36 -19.33 8.89 10.39
CA GLU A 36 -18.14 8.03 10.28
C GLU A 36 -16.84 8.64 10.84
N GLY A 37 -16.71 9.97 10.84
CA GLY A 37 -15.43 10.64 11.14
C GLY A 37 -14.94 10.51 12.59
N ASP A 38 -15.85 10.62 13.57
CA ASP A 38 -15.51 10.48 15.01
C ASP A 38 -15.48 9.01 15.45
N ARG A 39 -16.25 8.15 14.77
CA ARG A 39 -16.40 6.73 15.12
C ARG A 39 -15.08 5.98 15.07
N LEU A 40 -14.24 6.24 14.05
CA LEU A 40 -12.91 5.63 13.91
C LEU A 40 -11.98 5.97 15.06
N ARG A 41 -11.92 7.25 15.46
CA ARG A 41 -11.11 7.67 16.62
C ARG A 41 -11.53 6.97 17.90
N PHE A 42 -12.84 6.80 18.11
CA PHE A 42 -13.34 6.10 19.29
C PHE A 42 -13.12 4.59 19.24
N ILE A 43 -13.23 3.96 18.06
CA ILE A 43 -12.88 2.54 17.87
C ILE A 43 -11.40 2.31 18.21
N ASN A 44 -10.51 3.16 17.70
CA ASN A 44 -9.07 3.03 17.95
C ASN A 44 -8.72 3.31 19.43
N LEU A 45 -9.43 4.25 20.08
CA LEU A 45 -9.31 4.48 21.51
C LEU A 45 -9.76 3.27 22.33
N ILE A 46 -10.90 2.67 21.99
CA ILE A 46 -11.41 1.46 22.66
C ILE A 46 -10.44 0.30 22.47
N ALA A 47 -9.92 0.11 21.25
CA ALA A 47 -8.90 -0.90 20.97
C ALA A 47 -7.64 -0.67 21.82
N GLY A 48 -7.14 0.58 21.91
CA GLY A 48 -6.02 0.94 22.77
C GLY A 48 -6.27 0.63 24.26
N LEU A 49 -7.48 0.89 24.77
CA LEU A 49 -7.88 0.53 26.15
C LEU A 49 -7.90 -0.99 26.35
N LYS A 50 -8.46 -1.75 25.41
CA LYS A 50 -8.47 -3.22 25.45
C LYS A 50 -7.05 -3.80 25.43
N ILE A 51 -6.17 -3.26 24.59
CA ILE A 51 -4.75 -3.66 24.53
C ILE A 51 -4.06 -3.39 25.88
N GLY A 52 -4.23 -2.19 26.44
CA GLY A 52 -3.64 -1.82 27.73
C GLY A 52 -4.11 -2.68 28.91
N LEU A 53 -5.33 -3.24 28.83
CA LEU A 53 -5.88 -4.15 29.83
C LEU A 53 -5.64 -5.64 29.54
N ASN A 54 -4.80 -5.97 28.54
CA ASN A 54 -4.58 -7.35 28.07
C ASN A 54 -5.87 -8.09 27.66
N GLN A 55 -6.89 -7.37 27.18
CA GLN A 55 -8.16 -7.94 26.72
C GLN A 55 -8.19 -8.23 25.22
N ILE A 56 -7.10 -7.93 24.50
CA ILE A 56 -6.88 -8.31 23.11
C ILE A 56 -5.64 -9.20 23.08
N GLY A 57 -5.85 -10.45 22.67
CA GLY A 57 -4.79 -11.42 22.47
C GLY A 57 -4.16 -11.33 21.08
N PRO A 58 -3.09 -12.10 20.84
CA PRO A 58 -2.48 -12.20 19.51
C PRO A 58 -3.46 -12.76 18.46
N ASP A 59 -4.39 -13.62 18.86
CA ASP A 59 -5.46 -14.17 18.01
C ASP A 59 -6.39 -13.09 17.50
N ASP A 60 -6.86 -12.21 18.39
CA ASP A 60 -7.77 -11.12 18.03
C ASP A 60 -7.14 -10.14 17.03
N ILE A 61 -5.85 -9.85 17.16
CA ILE A 61 -5.13 -9.00 16.20
C ILE A 61 -4.91 -9.74 14.89
N LEU A 62 -4.59 -11.03 14.93
CA LEU A 62 -4.38 -11.83 13.73
C LEU A 62 -5.66 -11.91 12.91
N ASP A 63 -6.80 -12.14 13.56
CA ASP A 63 -8.13 -12.18 12.93
C ASP A 63 -8.55 -10.80 12.40
N ALA A 64 -8.18 -9.73 13.09
CA ALA A 64 -8.42 -8.36 12.64
C ALA A 64 -7.47 -7.90 11.52
N THR A 65 -6.36 -8.59 11.29
CA THR A 65 -5.37 -8.23 10.26
C THR A 65 -5.81 -8.76 8.89
N PRO A 66 -6.24 -7.89 7.97
CA PRO A 66 -6.77 -8.33 6.68
C PRO A 66 -5.69 -8.97 5.81
N GLY A 67 -6.14 -9.69 4.78
CA GLY A 67 -5.30 -10.03 3.63
C GLY A 67 -4.64 -8.80 3.01
N GLN A 68 -3.58 -9.04 2.23
CA GLN A 68 -3.03 -7.99 1.40
C GLN A 68 -4.03 -7.60 0.31
N LYS A 69 -4.06 -6.31 0.02
CA LYS A 69 -5.00 -5.71 -0.93
C LYS A 69 -4.35 -5.53 -2.28
N LEU A 70 -5.19 -5.27 -3.27
CA LEU A 70 -4.74 -4.89 -4.60
C LEU A 70 -3.90 -3.61 -4.52
N ALA A 71 -2.66 -3.71 -4.98
CA ALA A 71 -1.66 -2.66 -4.95
C ALA A 71 -0.62 -2.91 -6.05
N ALA A 72 0.33 -2.00 -6.20
CA ALA A 72 1.50 -2.23 -7.04
C ALA A 72 2.33 -3.42 -6.54
N PHE A 73 2.55 -3.55 -5.22
CA PHE A 73 3.37 -4.62 -4.66
C PHE A 73 2.70 -5.32 -3.47
N GLN A 74 2.95 -6.62 -3.37
CA GLN A 74 2.57 -7.50 -2.27
C GLN A 74 3.82 -8.22 -1.78
N PHE A 75 3.76 -8.71 -0.54
CA PHE A 75 4.92 -9.22 0.16
C PHE A 75 4.64 -10.55 0.82
N GLY A 76 5.68 -11.32 1.14
CA GLY A 76 5.53 -12.62 1.75
C GLY A 76 6.83 -13.07 2.37
N TYR A 77 6.75 -14.07 3.24
CA TYR A 77 7.92 -14.68 3.82
C TYR A 77 8.23 -16.00 3.11
N GLU A 78 9.45 -16.14 2.62
CA GLU A 78 10.02 -17.43 2.24
C GLU A 78 11.02 -17.82 3.32
N GLY A 79 10.57 -18.68 4.25
CA GLY A 79 11.30 -18.93 5.49
C GLY A 79 11.39 -17.67 6.36
N GLU A 80 12.58 -17.11 6.46
CA GLU A 80 12.89 -15.92 7.28
C GLU A 80 13.04 -14.65 6.45
N VAL A 81 13.06 -14.79 5.12
CA VAL A 81 13.34 -13.69 4.20
C VAL A 81 12.01 -13.08 3.75
N LEU A 82 11.85 -11.78 3.98
CA LEU A 82 10.75 -11.00 3.42
C LEU A 82 11.03 -10.75 1.94
N LYS A 83 10.07 -11.10 1.07
CA LYS A 83 10.16 -11.01 -0.39
C LYS A 83 8.95 -10.31 -0.98
N VAL A 84 9.11 -9.82 -2.21
CA VAL A 84 7.98 -9.43 -3.07
C VAL A 84 7.30 -10.69 -3.57
N VAL A 85 5.97 -10.68 -3.59
CA VAL A 85 5.12 -11.77 -4.09
C VAL A 85 4.57 -11.41 -5.45
N ASP A 86 4.63 -12.37 -6.37
CA ASP A 86 4.06 -12.24 -7.71
C ASP A 86 2.54 -12.08 -7.65
N GLN A 87 2.01 -11.17 -8.47
CA GLN A 87 0.58 -10.82 -8.52
C GLN A 87 0.03 -11.01 -9.93
N PRO A 88 0.17 -12.22 -10.51
CA PRO A 88 -0.06 -12.44 -11.93
C PRO A 88 -1.43 -11.90 -12.35
N ILE A 89 -1.49 -11.33 -13.54
CA ILE A 89 -2.70 -10.72 -14.07
C ILE A 89 -3.82 -11.77 -14.12
N LYS A 90 -4.96 -11.44 -13.50
CA LYS A 90 -6.16 -12.29 -13.48
C LYS A 90 -7.27 -11.59 -14.24
N PRO A 91 -7.50 -11.95 -15.51
CA PRO A 91 -8.68 -11.48 -16.23
C PRO A 91 -9.94 -12.12 -15.65
N TYR A 92 -11.08 -11.47 -15.88
CA TYR A 92 -12.37 -12.03 -15.50
C TYR A 92 -12.72 -13.22 -16.41
N GLU A 93 -13.14 -14.36 -15.85
CA GLU A 93 -13.32 -15.61 -16.60
C GLU A 93 -14.19 -15.45 -17.86
N ARG A 94 -15.25 -14.65 -17.79
CA ARG A 94 -16.17 -14.45 -18.92
C ARG A 94 -15.56 -13.63 -20.07
N GLU A 95 -14.58 -12.78 -19.77
CA GLU A 95 -14.00 -11.82 -20.70
C GLU A 95 -12.50 -12.08 -20.92
N LYS A 96 -12.02 -13.26 -20.48
CA LYS A 96 -10.61 -13.61 -20.44
C LYS A 96 -9.92 -13.49 -21.79
N ASP A 97 -10.51 -14.09 -22.82
CA ASP A 97 -9.91 -14.09 -24.15
C ASP A 97 -9.84 -12.68 -24.74
N ILE A 98 -10.86 -11.86 -24.50
CA ILE A 98 -10.91 -10.46 -24.96
C ILE A 98 -9.86 -9.61 -24.22
N ALA A 99 -9.81 -9.72 -22.89
CA ALA A 99 -8.89 -8.96 -22.06
C ALA A 99 -7.42 -9.31 -22.37
N MET A 100 -7.11 -10.60 -22.53
CA MET A 100 -5.77 -11.05 -22.87
C MET A 100 -5.40 -10.67 -24.30
N ALA A 101 -6.29 -10.84 -25.28
CA ALA A 101 -6.02 -10.42 -26.66
C ALA A 101 -5.78 -8.91 -26.78
N ALA A 102 -6.53 -8.08 -26.01
CA ALA A 102 -6.31 -6.64 -25.97
C ALA A 102 -4.94 -6.28 -25.37
N LEU A 103 -4.53 -6.97 -24.29
CA LEU A 103 -3.22 -6.77 -23.68
C LEU A 103 -2.09 -7.22 -24.61
N GLU A 104 -2.23 -8.38 -25.27
CA GLU A 104 -1.27 -8.88 -26.26
C GLU A 104 -1.11 -7.92 -27.45
N ALA A 105 -2.22 -7.37 -27.96
CA ALA A 105 -2.19 -6.37 -29.01
C ALA A 105 -1.45 -5.09 -28.56
N ALA A 106 -1.68 -4.64 -27.32
CA ALA A 106 -0.96 -3.50 -26.75
C ALA A 106 0.54 -3.80 -26.57
N ILE A 107 0.90 -5.01 -26.11
CA ILE A 107 2.30 -5.46 -26.00
C ILE A 107 2.98 -5.44 -27.37
N GLN A 108 2.33 -5.97 -28.40
CA GLN A 108 2.90 -6.01 -29.74
C GLN A 108 3.08 -4.60 -30.31
N ASN A 109 2.10 -3.72 -30.11
CA ASN A 109 2.22 -2.31 -30.48
C ASN A 109 3.38 -1.63 -29.74
N GLY A 110 3.56 -1.91 -28.45
CA GLY A 110 4.63 -1.35 -27.63
C GLY A 110 6.04 -1.76 -28.08
N ILE A 111 6.20 -2.95 -28.67
CA ILE A 111 7.47 -3.36 -29.30
C ILE A 111 7.82 -2.39 -30.44
N TYR A 112 6.89 -2.16 -31.36
CA TYR A 112 7.10 -1.24 -32.49
C TYR A 112 7.39 0.19 -32.03
N VAL A 113 6.64 0.68 -31.04
CA VAL A 113 6.85 2.02 -30.46
C VAL A 113 8.25 2.15 -29.86
N ASN A 114 8.72 1.14 -29.12
CA ASN A 114 10.05 1.18 -28.54
C ASN A 114 11.16 1.14 -29.60
N GLU A 115 10.98 0.36 -30.67
CA GLU A 115 11.92 0.34 -31.81
C GLU A 115 12.01 1.72 -32.47
N ASP A 116 10.88 2.37 -32.76
CA ASP A 116 10.84 3.71 -33.35
C ASP A 116 11.43 4.77 -32.41
N LEU A 117 11.21 4.66 -31.10
CA LEU A 117 11.81 5.57 -30.10
C LEU A 117 13.35 5.49 -30.06
N GLN A 118 13.95 4.35 -30.42
CA GLN A 118 15.41 4.24 -30.55
C GLN A 118 15.94 5.00 -31.77
N ALA A 119 15.13 5.12 -32.83
CA ALA A 119 15.48 5.80 -34.06
C ALA A 119 15.24 7.32 -34.04
N THR A 120 14.77 7.87 -32.92
CA THR A 120 14.40 9.29 -32.77
C THR A 120 15.22 10.01 -31.70
N ASN A 121 15.21 11.35 -31.76
CA ASN A 121 15.91 12.22 -30.80
C ASN A 121 15.09 12.52 -29.53
N VAL A 122 14.18 11.63 -29.13
CA VAL A 122 13.43 11.78 -27.88
C VAL A 122 14.36 11.78 -26.66
N SER A 123 13.92 12.35 -25.55
CA SER A 123 14.72 12.34 -24.33
C SER A 123 14.97 10.91 -23.84
N PRO A 124 16.11 10.65 -23.18
CA PRO A 124 16.36 9.37 -22.52
C PRO A 124 15.26 9.01 -21.50
N ARG A 125 14.65 10.01 -20.84
CA ARG A 125 13.61 9.78 -19.84
C ARG A 125 12.35 9.19 -20.44
N VAL A 126 11.89 9.72 -21.58
CA VAL A 126 10.75 9.16 -22.33
C VAL A 126 11.07 7.74 -22.77
N ARG A 127 12.23 7.54 -23.40
CA ARG A 127 12.65 6.23 -23.90
C ARG A 127 12.70 5.18 -22.79
N ASP A 128 13.33 5.52 -21.67
CA ASP A 128 13.45 4.61 -20.52
C ASP A 128 12.08 4.31 -19.88
N ALA A 129 11.16 5.29 -19.86
CA ALA A 129 9.81 5.08 -19.34
C ALA A 129 9.02 4.09 -20.20
N PHE A 130 9.04 4.24 -21.53
CA PHE A 130 8.35 3.31 -22.44
C PHE A 130 8.98 1.91 -22.45
N ALA A 131 10.31 1.82 -22.31
CA ALA A 131 10.99 0.53 -22.18
C ALA A 131 10.60 -0.20 -20.88
N ARG A 132 10.49 0.54 -19.76
CA ARG A 132 10.01 -0.01 -18.48
C ARG A 132 8.54 -0.45 -18.56
N LEU A 133 7.68 0.33 -19.21
CA LEU A 133 6.29 -0.03 -19.44
C LEU A 133 6.20 -1.34 -20.24
N GLN A 134 6.94 -1.45 -21.35
CA GLN A 134 6.98 -2.65 -22.18
C GLN A 134 7.44 -3.89 -21.39
N THR A 135 8.49 -3.73 -20.60
CA THR A 135 9.01 -4.81 -19.73
C THR A 135 7.94 -5.28 -18.75
N THR A 136 7.23 -4.34 -18.12
CA THR A 136 6.17 -4.61 -17.13
C THR A 136 4.95 -5.26 -17.78
N MET A 137 4.58 -4.85 -19.00
CA MET A 137 3.48 -5.49 -19.73
C MET A 137 3.84 -6.92 -20.14
N SER A 138 5.07 -7.13 -20.60
CA SER A 138 5.55 -8.42 -21.08
C SER A 138 5.75 -9.45 -19.97
N SER A 139 5.94 -9.00 -18.72
CA SER A 139 6.09 -9.90 -17.57
C SER A 139 4.77 -10.46 -17.06
N TYR A 140 3.62 -9.89 -17.46
CA TYR A 140 2.29 -10.25 -16.97
C TYR A 140 2.16 -10.27 -15.42
N THR A 141 3.01 -9.48 -14.73
CA THR A 141 3.23 -9.61 -13.29
C THR A 141 2.20 -8.90 -12.43
N ASN A 142 1.69 -7.72 -12.82
CA ASN A 142 0.70 -6.97 -12.07
C ASN A 142 0.02 -5.87 -12.91
N ILE A 143 -1.31 -5.87 -12.95
CA ILE A 143 -2.10 -4.90 -13.73
C ILE A 143 -1.98 -3.45 -13.23
N VAL A 144 -1.82 -3.25 -11.91
CA VAL A 144 -1.62 -1.93 -11.29
C VAL A 144 -0.27 -1.36 -11.68
N GLN A 145 0.78 -2.19 -11.74
CA GLN A 145 2.11 -1.74 -12.18
C GLN A 145 2.10 -1.30 -13.66
N ILE A 146 1.40 -2.04 -14.53
CA ILE A 146 1.21 -1.63 -15.94
C ILE A 146 0.52 -0.27 -16.00
N GLY A 147 -0.58 -0.09 -15.25
CA GLY A 147 -1.32 1.16 -15.24
C GLY A 147 -0.55 2.35 -14.70
N ALA A 148 0.27 2.16 -13.66
CA ALA A 148 1.18 3.19 -13.15
C ALA A 148 2.26 3.54 -14.19
N GLY A 149 2.86 2.52 -14.83
CA GLY A 149 3.82 2.73 -15.91
C GLY A 149 3.25 3.53 -17.08
N ALA A 150 2.01 3.24 -17.48
CA ALA A 150 1.30 3.98 -18.53
C ALA A 150 1.03 5.44 -18.13
N GLN A 151 0.69 5.70 -16.87
CA GLN A 151 0.50 7.07 -16.37
C GLN A 151 1.79 7.88 -16.39
N ILE A 152 2.90 7.28 -15.95
CA ILE A 152 4.22 7.91 -15.97
C ILE A 152 4.62 8.24 -17.41
N CYS A 153 4.43 7.32 -18.35
CA CYS A 153 4.68 7.57 -19.77
C CYS A 153 3.80 8.72 -20.30
N SER A 154 2.52 8.76 -19.94
CA SER A 154 1.61 9.85 -20.32
C SER A 154 2.08 11.21 -19.81
N ARG A 155 2.61 11.28 -18.58
CA ARG A 155 3.14 12.53 -18.02
C ARG A 155 4.40 12.99 -18.74
N TYR A 156 5.33 12.08 -19.03
CA TYR A 156 6.52 12.45 -19.82
C TYR A 156 6.16 12.94 -21.23
N VAL A 157 5.20 12.30 -21.90
CA VAL A 157 4.73 12.77 -23.22
C VAL A 157 4.13 14.18 -23.13
N GLN A 158 3.38 14.48 -22.06
CA GLN A 158 2.82 15.83 -21.84
C GLN A 158 3.90 16.87 -21.53
N MET A 159 4.90 16.52 -20.71
CA MET A 159 6.00 17.40 -20.35
C MET A 159 6.88 17.77 -21.56
N GLU A 160 7.02 16.86 -22.52
CA GLU A 160 7.85 17.06 -23.72
C GLU A 160 7.02 17.40 -24.97
N ALA A 161 5.72 17.72 -24.82
CA ALA A 161 4.81 17.86 -25.94
C ALA A 161 5.23 18.91 -26.97
N GLU A 162 5.92 19.97 -26.55
CA GLU A 162 6.45 21.02 -27.43
C GLU A 162 7.73 20.61 -28.18
N GLU A 163 8.46 19.62 -27.67
CA GLU A 163 9.71 19.10 -28.26
C GLU A 163 9.46 17.93 -29.21
N LEU A 164 8.33 17.23 -29.05
CA LEU A 164 7.96 16.09 -29.87
C LEU A 164 7.36 16.53 -31.21
N SER A 165 7.78 15.86 -32.30
CA SER A 165 7.06 16.00 -33.57
C SER A 165 5.63 15.45 -33.44
N SER A 166 4.68 16.03 -34.18
CA SER A 166 3.27 15.61 -34.12
C SER A 166 3.07 14.12 -34.44
N SER A 167 3.91 13.55 -35.32
CA SER A 167 3.87 12.12 -35.66
C SER A 167 4.30 11.25 -34.48
N ILE A 168 5.38 11.62 -33.78
CA ILE A 168 5.87 10.88 -32.61
C ILE A 168 4.88 11.02 -31.47
N ALA A 169 4.42 12.24 -31.19
CA ALA A 169 3.41 12.47 -30.15
C ALA A 169 2.13 11.66 -30.41
N GLY A 170 1.63 11.65 -31.65
CA GLY A 170 0.45 10.85 -32.04
C GLY A 170 0.66 9.35 -31.85
N MET A 171 1.83 8.82 -32.22
CA MET A 171 2.18 7.41 -32.00
C MET A 171 2.21 7.06 -30.50
N LEU A 172 2.85 7.88 -29.68
CA LEU A 172 2.97 7.64 -28.23
C LEU A 172 1.61 7.73 -27.53
N ILE A 173 0.81 8.74 -27.88
CA ILE A 173 -0.55 8.89 -27.33
C ILE A 173 -1.42 7.70 -27.75
N GLY A 174 -1.42 7.33 -29.03
CA GLY A 174 -2.21 6.19 -29.52
C GLY A 174 -1.81 4.87 -28.87
N HIS A 175 -0.51 4.67 -28.58
CA HIS A 175 -0.05 3.53 -27.81
C HIS A 175 -0.60 3.55 -26.37
N LEU A 176 -0.48 4.67 -25.67
CA LEU A 176 -1.00 4.81 -24.30
C LEU A 176 -2.52 4.60 -24.24
N GLU A 177 -3.27 5.11 -25.21
CA GLU A 177 -4.71 4.86 -25.34
C GLU A 177 -4.99 3.37 -25.49
N SER A 178 -4.22 2.65 -26.32
CA SER A 178 -4.36 1.19 -26.49
C SER A 178 -4.07 0.43 -25.18
N VAL A 179 -3.06 0.87 -24.41
CA VAL A 179 -2.74 0.29 -23.10
C VAL A 179 -3.88 0.53 -22.12
N PHE A 180 -4.39 1.76 -21.99
CA PHE A 180 -5.52 2.05 -21.09
C PHE A 180 -6.80 1.34 -21.51
N ALA A 181 -7.05 1.18 -22.81
CA ALA A 181 -8.16 0.39 -23.33
C ALA A 181 -8.03 -1.09 -22.91
N ALA A 182 -6.85 -1.70 -23.04
CA ALA A 182 -6.60 -3.05 -22.56
C ALA A 182 -6.77 -3.17 -21.03
N LEU A 183 -6.18 -2.24 -20.26
CA LEU A 183 -6.31 -2.18 -18.80
C LEU A 183 -7.77 -2.12 -18.33
N SER A 184 -8.63 -1.39 -19.05
CA SER A 184 -10.05 -1.26 -18.70
C SER A 184 -10.83 -2.59 -18.70
N GLN A 185 -10.32 -3.60 -19.41
CA GLN A 185 -10.92 -4.94 -19.44
C GLN A 185 -10.68 -5.71 -18.12
N PHE A 186 -9.70 -5.31 -17.31
CA PHE A 186 -9.38 -5.99 -16.06
C PHE A 186 -10.18 -5.40 -14.90
N GLN A 187 -10.96 -6.24 -14.22
CA GLN A 187 -11.75 -5.83 -13.04
C GLN A 187 -10.85 -5.22 -11.95
N ASN A 188 -9.72 -5.86 -11.65
CA ASN A 188 -8.76 -5.36 -10.66
C ASN A 188 -8.34 -3.90 -10.97
N TRP A 189 -8.05 -3.57 -12.23
CA TRP A 189 -7.69 -2.20 -12.60
C TRP A 189 -8.83 -1.20 -12.35
N ARG A 190 -10.07 -1.59 -12.65
CA ARG A 190 -11.26 -0.76 -12.40
C ARG A 190 -11.47 -0.52 -10.90
N GLU A 191 -11.46 -1.59 -10.10
CA GLU A 191 -11.56 -1.50 -8.63
C GLU A 191 -10.43 -0.66 -8.04
N TYR A 192 -9.22 -0.78 -8.58
CA TYR A 192 -8.07 0.03 -8.19
C TYR A 192 -8.33 1.52 -8.44
N CYS A 193 -8.79 1.88 -9.64
CA CYS A 193 -9.12 3.26 -10.00
C CYS A 193 -10.24 3.84 -9.12
N GLU A 194 -11.28 3.04 -8.83
CA GLU A 194 -12.38 3.44 -7.95
C GLU A 194 -11.89 3.71 -6.51
N ASN A 195 -11.04 2.83 -5.98
CA ASN A 195 -10.42 3.01 -4.68
C ASN A 195 -9.54 4.28 -4.63
N ALA A 196 -8.83 4.59 -5.71
CA ALA A 196 -8.00 5.78 -5.79
C ALA A 196 -8.86 7.05 -5.81
N TYR A 197 -10.02 7.02 -6.48
CA TYR A 197 -10.94 8.15 -6.50
C TYR A 197 -11.44 8.52 -5.09
N GLY A 198 -11.76 7.51 -4.27
CA GLY A 198 -12.17 7.66 -2.88
C GLY A 198 -11.06 8.06 -1.90
N LEU A 199 -9.82 8.25 -2.38
CA LEU A 199 -8.70 8.69 -1.55
C LEU A 199 -8.79 10.20 -1.26
N HIS A 200 -8.76 10.54 0.03
CA HIS A 200 -8.79 11.91 0.53
C HIS A 200 -7.64 12.12 1.53
N LEU A 201 -6.45 12.40 1.00
CA LEU A 201 -5.27 12.78 1.79
C LEU A 201 -4.88 14.23 1.48
N GLU A 202 -4.48 14.96 2.52
CA GLU A 202 -3.98 16.33 2.37
C GLU A 202 -2.56 16.32 1.80
N PRO A 203 -2.14 17.33 1.01
CA PRO A 203 -0.80 17.40 0.42
C PRO A 203 0.33 17.24 1.44
N GLY A 204 0.19 17.85 2.63
CA GLY A 204 1.16 17.70 3.72
C GLY A 204 1.25 16.26 4.27
N SER A 205 0.13 15.53 4.30
CA SER A 205 0.13 14.12 4.67
C SER A 205 0.78 13.25 3.59
N ILE A 206 0.55 13.56 2.32
CA ILE A 206 1.18 12.84 1.20
C ILE A 206 2.70 13.01 1.28
N LYS A 207 3.18 14.24 1.40
CA LYS A 207 4.62 14.54 1.55
C LYS A 207 5.23 13.81 2.74
N GLN A 208 4.59 13.86 3.91
CA GLN A 208 5.07 13.18 5.11
C GLN A 208 5.12 11.64 4.93
N LEU A 209 4.14 11.07 4.24
CA LEU A 209 4.11 9.64 3.93
C LEU A 209 5.28 9.26 3.01
N THR A 210 5.48 10.00 1.92
CA THR A 210 6.58 9.79 0.95
C THR A 210 7.95 9.88 1.63
N GLU A 211 8.21 10.94 2.42
CA GLU A 211 9.49 11.11 3.14
C GLU A 211 9.73 10.01 4.19
N SER A 212 8.67 9.53 4.83
CA SER A 212 8.78 8.44 5.82
C SER A 212 9.03 7.10 5.14
N ALA A 213 8.38 6.85 4.00
CA ALA A 213 8.59 5.66 3.18
C ALA A 213 10.02 5.62 2.61
N ALA A 214 10.53 6.73 2.09
CA ALA A 214 11.91 6.83 1.61
C ALA A 214 12.95 6.52 2.70
N ARG A 215 12.68 6.90 3.96
CA ARG A 215 13.53 6.53 5.10
C ARG A 215 13.40 5.05 5.48
N LEU A 216 12.19 4.51 5.42
CA LEU A 216 11.96 3.08 5.62
C LEU A 216 12.73 2.25 4.57
N VAL A 217 12.74 2.64 3.29
CA VAL A 217 13.52 1.99 2.23
C VAL A 217 14.99 1.87 2.63
N LYS A 218 15.61 2.98 3.05
CA LYS A 218 17.02 2.99 3.47
C LYS A 218 17.26 2.02 4.62
N HIS A 219 16.37 2.00 5.61
CA HIS A 219 16.50 1.10 6.75
C HIS A 219 16.33 -0.37 6.38
N LEU A 220 15.38 -0.70 5.50
CA LEU A 220 15.13 -2.08 5.06
C LEU A 220 16.30 -2.65 4.24
N ARG A 221 17.01 -1.81 3.48
CA ARG A 221 18.24 -2.23 2.75
C ARG A 221 19.35 -2.75 3.67
N ASP A 222 19.38 -2.29 4.92
CA ASP A 222 20.40 -2.71 5.90
C ASP A 222 20.03 -4.00 6.63
N ILE A 223 18.85 -4.59 6.37
CA ILE A 223 18.37 -5.81 7.04
C ILE A 223 18.67 -7.03 6.15
N PRO A 224 19.59 -7.95 6.54
CA PRO A 224 20.01 -9.07 5.68
C PRO A 224 18.90 -10.04 5.26
N THR A 225 17.79 -10.05 5.99
CA THR A 225 16.64 -10.93 5.77
C THR A 225 15.49 -10.23 5.05
N VAL A 226 15.77 -9.09 4.43
CA VAL A 226 14.87 -8.43 3.49
C VAL A 226 15.49 -8.59 2.12
N ASP A 227 14.77 -9.24 1.22
CA ASP A 227 15.19 -9.33 -0.17
C ASP A 227 15.30 -7.92 -0.78
N PRO A 228 16.38 -7.59 -1.51
CA PRO A 228 16.53 -6.27 -2.12
C PRO A 228 15.31 -5.82 -2.93
N ALA A 229 14.61 -6.76 -3.58
CA ALA A 229 13.39 -6.47 -4.33
C ALA A 229 12.29 -5.79 -3.49
N VAL A 230 12.25 -6.01 -2.18
CA VAL A 230 11.30 -5.34 -1.28
C VAL A 230 11.59 -3.85 -1.16
N SER A 231 12.86 -3.50 -0.98
CA SER A 231 13.30 -2.11 -0.91
C SER A 231 13.14 -1.42 -2.26
N ASP A 232 13.43 -2.11 -3.36
CA ASP A 232 13.29 -1.57 -4.72
C ASP A 232 11.81 -1.38 -5.10
N ALA A 233 10.93 -2.29 -4.68
CA ALA A 233 9.47 -2.13 -4.83
C ALA A 233 8.94 -0.89 -4.08
N LEU A 234 9.42 -0.66 -2.85
CA LEU A 234 9.06 0.53 -2.09
C LEU A 234 9.63 1.81 -2.70
N GLU A 235 10.89 1.79 -3.13
CA GLU A 235 11.52 2.92 -3.82
C GLU A 235 10.76 3.28 -5.10
N THR A 236 10.30 2.28 -5.84
CA THR A 236 9.48 2.46 -7.05
C THR A 236 8.17 3.23 -6.75
N VAL A 237 7.41 2.83 -5.73
CA VAL A 237 6.15 3.55 -5.41
C VAL A 237 6.38 4.91 -4.75
N VAL A 238 7.54 5.11 -4.11
CA VAL A 238 7.96 6.43 -3.60
C VAL A 238 8.24 7.37 -4.78
N SER A 239 8.99 6.91 -5.78
CA SER A 239 9.36 7.74 -6.93
C SER A 239 8.16 8.15 -7.79
N TRP A 240 7.05 7.40 -7.76
CA TRP A 240 5.82 7.79 -8.46
C TRP A 240 5.15 9.04 -7.85
N VAL A 241 5.46 9.36 -6.59
CA VAL A 241 4.83 10.45 -5.83
C VAL A 241 5.79 11.61 -5.60
N GLU A 242 7.10 11.35 -5.52
CA GLU A 242 8.13 12.32 -5.07
C GLU A 242 8.30 13.53 -6.00
N ASP A 243 8.16 13.33 -7.31
CA ASP A 243 8.50 14.35 -8.32
C ASP A 243 7.35 15.31 -8.67
N GLU A 244 6.18 15.19 -8.01
CA GLU A 244 4.98 15.96 -8.34
C GLU A 244 4.46 16.81 -7.18
N GLU A 245 4.15 18.08 -7.45
CA GLU A 245 3.55 18.98 -6.46
C GLU A 245 2.14 18.52 -6.05
N GLN A 246 1.39 17.94 -7.00
CA GLN A 246 0.07 17.35 -6.81
C GLN A 246 0.01 15.97 -7.46
N PRO A 247 0.54 14.93 -6.80
CA PRO A 247 0.63 13.60 -7.37
C PRO A 247 -0.76 13.00 -7.65
N ASP A 248 -0.86 12.20 -8.71
CA ASP A 248 -2.09 11.48 -9.04
C ASP A 248 -2.54 10.61 -7.86
N LYS A 249 -3.85 10.60 -7.55
CA LYS A 249 -4.39 9.79 -6.45
C LYS A 249 -4.07 8.30 -6.58
N ARG A 250 -3.89 7.80 -7.81
CA ARG A 250 -3.48 6.43 -8.10
C ARG A 250 -2.03 6.20 -7.69
N ASP A 251 -1.14 7.15 -7.85
CA ASP A 251 0.25 7.02 -7.38
C ASP A 251 0.30 7.05 -5.84
N VAL A 252 -0.47 7.96 -5.23
CA VAL A 252 -0.60 8.02 -3.76
C VAL A 252 -1.22 6.74 -3.18
N LEU A 253 -2.25 6.18 -3.83
CA LEU A 253 -2.84 4.91 -3.41
C LEU A 253 -1.84 3.76 -3.52
N SER A 254 -1.06 3.70 -4.60
CA SER A 254 0.00 2.69 -4.79
C SER A 254 0.99 2.71 -3.65
N LEU A 255 1.49 3.88 -3.25
CA LEU A 255 2.37 4.05 -2.11
C LEU A 255 1.70 3.56 -0.81
N GLY A 256 0.50 4.07 -0.52
CA GLY A 256 -0.20 3.76 0.72
C GLY A 256 -0.58 2.28 0.87
N ARG A 257 -1.08 1.65 -0.20
CA ARG A 257 -1.45 0.22 -0.20
C ARG A 257 -0.24 -0.70 -0.18
N THR A 258 0.86 -0.32 -0.82
CA THR A 258 2.11 -1.08 -0.75
C THR A 258 2.65 -1.10 0.68
N LEU A 259 2.63 0.05 1.37
CA LEU A 259 2.98 0.12 2.79
C LEU A 259 2.02 -0.71 3.66
N GLU A 260 0.71 -0.60 3.44
CA GLU A 260 -0.30 -1.42 4.13
C GLU A 260 -0.03 -2.93 3.94
N ASN A 261 0.36 -3.34 2.73
CA ASN A 261 0.66 -4.72 2.39
C ASN A 261 1.89 -5.25 3.12
N ILE A 262 2.94 -4.43 3.27
CA ILE A 262 4.10 -4.77 4.13
C ILE A 262 3.65 -4.96 5.57
N TRP A 263 2.84 -4.03 6.10
CA TRP A 263 2.32 -4.18 7.46
C TRP A 263 1.53 -5.47 7.62
N SER A 264 0.67 -5.84 6.65
CA SER A 264 -0.11 -7.08 6.72
C SER A 264 0.80 -8.30 6.77
N ALA A 265 1.83 -8.36 5.92
CA ALA A 265 2.80 -9.45 5.91
C ALA A 265 3.56 -9.55 7.25
N VAL A 266 4.09 -8.44 7.74
CA VAL A 266 4.90 -8.42 8.97
C VAL A 266 4.06 -8.70 10.21
N VAL A 267 2.85 -8.16 10.31
CA VAL A 267 1.96 -8.39 11.45
C VAL A 267 1.53 -9.85 11.50
N LYS A 268 1.08 -10.42 10.38
CA LYS A 268 0.67 -11.83 10.31
C LYS A 268 1.81 -12.77 10.70
N GLN A 269 3.00 -12.53 10.15
CA GLN A 269 4.19 -13.28 10.50
C GLN A 269 4.47 -13.13 11.99
N THR A 270 4.62 -11.90 12.51
CA THR A 270 4.93 -11.64 13.93
C THR A 270 3.97 -12.37 14.90
N LEU A 271 2.68 -12.39 14.58
CA LEU A 271 1.65 -13.03 15.42
C LEU A 271 1.57 -14.54 15.25
N SER A 272 1.84 -15.09 14.06
CA SER A 272 1.88 -16.54 13.88
C SER A 272 3.02 -17.16 14.70
N PHE A 273 4.19 -16.50 14.78
CA PHE A 273 5.33 -16.99 15.58
C PHE A 273 5.21 -16.72 17.08
N ALA A 274 4.36 -15.79 17.53
CA ALA A 274 4.08 -15.66 18.95
C ALA A 274 3.43 -16.93 19.53
N LYS A 275 2.84 -17.79 18.68
CA LYS A 275 2.22 -19.07 19.03
C LYS A 275 3.19 -20.25 18.97
N ASP A 276 4.21 -20.18 18.10
CA ASP A 276 5.16 -21.28 17.87
C ASP A 276 6.37 -21.19 18.80
N THR A 277 6.66 -22.27 19.52
CA THR A 277 7.80 -22.40 20.46
C THR A 277 9.15 -22.67 19.77
N LEU A 278 9.25 -22.46 18.46
CA LEU A 278 10.42 -22.84 17.64
C LEU A 278 11.40 -21.69 17.34
N ALA A 279 12.69 -22.03 17.43
CA ALA A 279 13.93 -21.32 17.04
C ALA A 279 14.03 -19.81 17.37
N ALA A 280 14.77 -19.48 18.44
CA ALA A 280 15.08 -18.11 18.88
C ALA A 280 15.65 -17.19 17.78
N THR A 281 16.40 -17.75 16.81
CA THR A 281 16.97 -17.02 15.68
C THR A 281 15.90 -16.42 14.76
N ARG A 282 14.82 -17.15 14.47
CA ARG A 282 13.68 -16.68 13.65
C ARG A 282 12.95 -15.50 14.29
N LYS A 283 12.75 -15.62 15.60
CA LYS A 283 12.10 -14.59 16.41
C LYS A 283 12.90 -13.28 16.38
N LEU A 284 14.23 -13.37 16.45
CA LEU A 284 15.14 -12.22 16.36
C LEU A 284 15.05 -11.51 15.00
N VAL A 285 15.03 -12.27 13.90
CA VAL A 285 14.94 -11.75 12.53
C VAL A 285 13.64 -10.99 12.27
N ILE A 286 12.49 -11.61 12.58
CA ILE A 286 11.18 -10.98 12.39
C ILE A 286 11.05 -9.73 13.29
N SER A 287 11.63 -9.78 14.49
CA SER A 287 11.69 -8.62 15.41
C SER A 287 12.52 -7.46 14.85
N ALA A 288 13.55 -7.72 14.03
CA ALA A 288 14.34 -6.67 13.39
C ALA A 288 13.50 -5.94 12.32
N ILE A 289 12.81 -6.68 11.44
CA ILE A 289 11.93 -6.10 10.40
C ILE A 289 10.75 -5.33 11.02
N ALA A 290 10.06 -5.94 11.98
CA ALA A 290 9.00 -5.28 12.75
C ALA A 290 9.54 -4.05 13.49
N GLY A 291 10.76 -4.14 14.02
CA GLY A 291 11.46 -3.03 14.64
C GLY A 291 11.68 -1.85 13.70
N GLY A 292 12.10 -2.12 12.46
CA GLY A 292 12.28 -1.11 11.43
C GLY A 292 10.97 -0.42 11.02
N LEU A 293 9.89 -1.18 10.88
CA LEU A 293 8.55 -0.60 10.66
C LEU A 293 8.13 0.31 11.82
N LEU A 294 8.36 -0.12 13.07
CA LEU A 294 8.00 0.65 14.26
C LEU A 294 8.72 2.01 14.35
N VAL A 295 9.97 2.10 13.88
CA VAL A 295 10.76 3.36 13.92
C VAL A 295 10.04 4.48 13.17
N TYR A 296 9.48 4.17 11.99
CA TYR A 296 8.79 5.13 11.14
C TYR A 296 7.26 5.07 11.26
N ALA A 297 6.72 4.09 12.00
CA ALA A 297 5.29 3.88 12.18
C ALA A 297 4.57 5.11 12.73
N ALA A 298 5.18 5.83 13.68
CA ALA A 298 4.57 6.99 14.31
C ALA A 298 4.19 8.10 13.32
N THR A 299 4.89 8.22 12.19
CA THR A 299 4.59 9.21 11.15
C THR A 299 3.70 8.64 10.04
N MET A 300 3.84 7.36 9.70
CA MET A 300 3.10 6.74 8.59
C MET A 300 1.71 6.23 8.98
N VAL A 301 1.59 5.58 10.15
CA VAL A 301 0.37 4.87 10.58
C VAL A 301 -0.87 5.79 10.60
N PRO A 302 -0.82 7.01 11.16
CA PRO A 302 -1.99 7.90 11.16
C PRO A 302 -2.43 8.36 9.77
N ILE A 303 -1.53 8.31 8.79
CA ILE A 303 -1.80 8.69 7.40
C ILE A 303 -2.37 7.49 6.64
N ILE A 304 -1.73 6.32 6.76
CA ILE A 304 -2.20 5.07 6.17
C ILE A 304 -3.59 4.72 6.69
N ALA A 305 -3.87 4.93 7.98
CA ALA A 305 -5.18 4.67 8.56
C ALA A 305 -6.32 5.55 8.00
N LYS A 306 -6.01 6.64 7.28
CA LYS A 306 -7.03 7.43 6.54
C LYS A 306 -7.36 6.81 5.18
N ILE A 307 -6.58 5.86 4.69
CA ILE A 307 -6.85 5.14 3.44
C ILE A 307 -8.03 4.18 3.68
N PRO A 308 -9.06 4.19 2.82
CA PRO A 308 -10.23 3.33 2.99
C PRO A 308 -9.84 1.85 3.21
N GLY A 309 -10.34 1.27 4.30
CA GLY A 309 -10.10 -0.12 4.68
C GLY A 309 -8.76 -0.37 5.41
N ALA A 310 -7.87 0.61 5.53
CA ALA A 310 -6.56 0.43 6.17
C ALA A 310 -6.56 0.77 7.68
N GLN A 311 -7.73 1.01 8.27
CA GLN A 311 -7.85 1.51 9.64
C GLN A 311 -7.33 0.53 10.71
N TRP A 312 -7.28 -0.76 10.38
CA TRP A 312 -6.72 -1.83 11.20
C TRP A 312 -5.24 -1.59 11.60
N ILE A 313 -4.49 -0.82 10.78
CA ILE A 313 -3.05 -0.61 10.98
C ILE A 313 -2.73 0.11 12.29
N GLU A 314 -3.61 1.01 12.76
CA GLU A 314 -3.45 1.70 14.06
C GLU A 314 -3.53 0.72 15.23
N ILE A 315 -4.45 -0.24 15.15
CA ILE A 315 -4.66 -1.26 16.17
C ILE A 315 -3.45 -2.20 16.19
N ALA A 316 -3.02 -2.67 15.02
CA ALA A 316 -1.85 -3.55 14.89
C ALA A 316 -0.57 -2.88 15.38
N TYR A 317 -0.33 -1.63 15.01
CA TYR A 317 0.81 -0.84 15.47
C TYR A 317 0.81 -0.71 17.00
N THR A 318 -0.33 -0.34 17.59
CA THR A 318 -0.45 -0.16 19.05
C THR A 318 -0.16 -1.46 19.78
N TYR A 319 -0.68 -2.58 19.27
CA TYR A 319 -0.44 -3.90 19.85
C TYR A 319 1.04 -4.28 19.79
N ILE A 320 1.66 -4.25 18.61
CA ILE A 320 3.07 -4.64 18.42
C ILE A 320 3.99 -3.78 19.29
N LYS A 321 3.74 -2.47 19.35
CA LYS A 321 4.46 -1.56 20.24
C LYS A 321 4.34 -2.00 21.71
N SER A 322 3.12 -2.26 22.18
CA SER A 322 2.87 -2.67 23.57
C SER A 322 3.54 -3.99 23.95
N VAL A 323 3.63 -4.95 23.02
CA VAL A 323 4.26 -6.25 23.27
C VAL A 323 5.77 -6.11 23.41
N ARG A 324 6.39 -5.21 22.62
CA ARG A 324 7.83 -4.95 22.67
C ARG A 324 8.27 -4.15 23.89
N GLU A 325 7.40 -3.30 24.43
CA GLU A 325 7.66 -2.48 25.62
C GLU A 325 7.42 -3.22 26.95
N LYS A 326 6.85 -4.44 26.91
CA LYS A 326 6.72 -5.28 28.11
C LYS A 326 8.10 -5.82 28.52
N PRO A 327 8.49 -5.68 29.81
CA PRO A 327 9.80 -6.09 30.32
C PRO A 327 10.04 -7.60 30.29
#